data_AF-A0A841EGK0-F1
#
_entry.id   AF-A0A841EGK0-F1
#
_cell.length_a   1.000
_cell.length_b   1.000
_cell.length_c   1.000
_cell.angle_alpha   90.00
_cell.angle_beta   90.00
_cell.angle_gamma   90.00
#
_symmetry.space_group_name_H-M   'P 1'
#
loop_
_entity.id
_entity.type
_entity.pdbx_description
1 polymer ?
#
loop_
_entity_poly.entity_id
_entity_poly.type
_entity_poly.pdbx_seq_one_letter_code
_entity_poly.pdbx_strand_id
1 'polypeptide(L)'
;MGRTRILVWLAASGVRQGEIVVLHCFRDPHRGWVPSPAAPLVAAHASGRGREVRTGDLDMASEAQTGSATVCAASYIDPRTGLPAGVAIGARADDAGAMAIARDVTESWMAVMRSRRLLLCNGRCGSGCPRIDSSDVVFVVGDAPAEEACGSAVRPEHPRAAATHFVDERMAVAPEWLAGRRDVGAVLGENVRATLVRTLISALDGLGPVVVDPCVPRDGGVGIQEPSSVDAKGNPRHRVPVSGRQSAVARASSPRPTS
;
A
#
# COMPACT_ATOMS: atom_id res chain seq x y z
N MET A 1 -18.77 -19.46 -10.98
CA MET A 1 -18.43 -18.27 -10.17
C MET A 1 -17.53 -17.36 -10.99
N GLY A 2 -18.00 -16.14 -11.26
CA GLY A 2 -17.63 -15.32 -12.41
C GLY A 2 -16.19 -14.85 -12.43
N ARG A 3 -15.56 -15.00 -13.60
CA ARG A 3 -14.28 -14.35 -13.94
C ARG A 3 -14.52 -12.84 -13.95
N THR A 4 -14.34 -12.19 -12.80
CA THR A 4 -14.44 -10.73 -12.71
C THR A 4 -13.33 -10.03 -13.45
N ARG A 5 -12.25 -10.73 -13.81
CA ARG A 5 -11.10 -10.20 -14.56
C ARG A 5 -11.15 -10.62 -16.02
N ILE A 6 -10.92 -9.67 -16.91
CA ILE A 6 -10.84 -9.90 -18.35
C ILE A 6 -9.51 -9.32 -18.84
N LEU A 7 -8.80 -10.07 -19.67
CA LEU A 7 -7.64 -9.61 -20.44
C LEU A 7 -8.10 -9.37 -21.88
N VAL A 8 -7.84 -8.19 -22.42
CA VAL A 8 -8.21 -7.80 -23.79
C VAL A 8 -7.03 -7.18 -24.53
N TRP A 9 -7.08 -7.30 -25.86
CA TRP A 9 -6.16 -6.66 -26.79
C TRP A 9 -6.97 -5.67 -27.63
N LEU A 10 -6.55 -4.41 -27.63
CA LEU A 10 -7.31 -3.32 -28.24
C LEU A 10 -6.42 -2.61 -29.27
N ALA A 11 -6.96 -2.33 -30.45
CA ALA A 11 -6.26 -1.51 -31.44
C ALA A 11 -6.24 -0.04 -31.00
N ALA A 12 -5.10 0.62 -31.18
CA ALA A 12 -4.91 2.03 -30.84
C ALA A 12 -3.91 2.69 -31.79
N SER A 13 -3.72 4.00 -31.65
CA SER A 13 -2.70 4.79 -32.34
C SER A 13 -2.02 5.76 -31.38
N GLY A 14 -0.92 6.39 -31.81
CA GLY A 14 -0.23 7.42 -31.01
C GLY A 14 0.94 6.92 -30.15
N VAL A 15 1.47 5.72 -30.43
CA VAL A 15 2.68 5.18 -29.78
C VAL A 15 3.89 5.34 -30.70
N ARG A 16 5.01 5.88 -30.21
CA ARG A 16 6.25 6.02 -30.98
C ARG A 16 7.02 4.68 -31.05
N GLN A 17 7.97 4.59 -31.96
CA GLN A 17 8.85 3.41 -32.04
C GLN A 17 9.77 3.33 -30.81
N GLY A 18 9.90 2.15 -30.21
CA GLY A 18 10.70 1.93 -29.01
C GLY A 18 10.09 2.45 -27.68
N GLU A 19 8.91 3.08 -27.75
CA GLU A 19 8.16 3.61 -26.61
C GLU A 19 7.10 2.61 -26.14
N ILE A 20 6.83 2.61 -24.82
CA ILE A 20 5.66 2.00 -24.22
C ILE A 20 4.81 3.10 -23.57
N VAL A 21 3.49 3.03 -23.74
CA VAL A 21 2.57 4.00 -23.13
C VAL A 21 1.73 3.30 -22.09
N VAL A 22 1.77 3.74 -20.84
CA VAL A 22 0.89 3.27 -19.78
C VAL A 22 -0.31 4.20 -19.69
N LEU A 23 -1.51 3.64 -19.79
CA LEU A 23 -2.72 4.45 -19.89
C LEU A 23 -3.29 4.78 -18.50
N HIS A 24 -3.77 6.01 -18.33
CA HIS A 24 -4.53 6.45 -17.15
C HIS A 24 -6.00 6.02 -17.23
N CYS A 25 -6.53 5.88 -18.44
CA CYS A 25 -7.84 5.31 -18.71
C CYS A 25 -7.85 4.65 -20.09
N PHE A 26 -8.76 3.69 -20.29
CA PHE A 26 -8.94 3.02 -21.57
C PHE A 26 -10.39 2.60 -21.77
N ARG A 27 -10.77 2.29 -23.02
CA ARG A 27 -12.12 1.81 -23.34
C ARG A 27 -12.13 0.29 -23.48
N ASP A 28 -12.69 -0.38 -22.49
CA ASP A 28 -12.96 -1.83 -22.51
C ASP A 28 -14.27 -2.10 -23.28
N PRO A 29 -14.31 -3.08 -24.20
CA PRO A 29 -15.49 -3.36 -25.02
C PRO A 29 -16.70 -3.85 -24.20
N HIS A 30 -16.47 -4.43 -23.02
CA HIS A 30 -17.51 -4.95 -22.15
C HIS A 30 -17.87 -3.99 -21.01
N ARG A 31 -16.95 -3.12 -20.59
CA ARG A 31 -17.10 -2.27 -19.40
C ARG A 31 -17.15 -0.76 -19.70
N GLY A 32 -16.92 -0.36 -20.94
CA GLY A 32 -16.83 1.05 -21.31
C GLY A 32 -15.53 1.67 -20.81
N TRP A 33 -15.59 2.90 -20.28
CA TRP A 33 -14.40 3.58 -19.76
C TRP A 33 -13.91 2.96 -18.46
N VAL A 34 -12.65 2.55 -18.45
CA VAL A 34 -11.98 1.92 -17.31
C VAL A 34 -10.84 2.82 -16.85
N PRO A 35 -10.89 3.41 -15.64
CA PRO A 35 -9.76 4.10 -15.05
C PRO A 35 -8.65 3.10 -14.70
N SER A 36 -7.42 3.58 -14.74
CA SER A 36 -6.19 2.86 -14.37
C SER A 36 -5.46 3.59 -13.25
N PRO A 37 -5.97 3.58 -12.00
CA PRO A 37 -5.31 4.23 -10.87
C PRO A 37 -3.91 3.66 -10.60
N ALA A 38 -3.69 2.39 -10.97
CA ALA A 38 -2.40 1.70 -10.82
C ALA A 38 -1.37 2.10 -11.89
N ALA A 39 -1.70 2.99 -12.84
CA ALA A 39 -0.79 3.45 -13.89
C ALA A 39 0.61 3.87 -13.39
N PRO A 40 0.78 4.57 -12.25
CA PRO A 40 2.12 4.92 -11.75
C PRO A 40 2.98 3.69 -11.40
N LEU A 41 2.40 2.66 -10.78
CA LEU A 41 3.11 1.42 -10.44
C LEU A 41 3.49 0.65 -11.71
N VAL A 42 2.56 0.60 -12.66
CA VAL A 42 2.75 -0.07 -13.95
C VAL A 42 3.85 0.61 -14.76
N ALA A 43 3.85 1.95 -14.80
CA ALA A 43 4.86 2.74 -15.47
C ALA A 43 6.25 2.58 -14.84
N ALA A 44 6.34 2.57 -13.51
CA ALA A 44 7.58 2.32 -12.79
C ALA A 44 8.15 0.92 -13.09
N HIS A 45 7.31 -0.11 -13.04
CA HIS A 45 7.71 -1.48 -13.36
C HIS A 45 8.15 -1.61 -14.83
N ALA A 46 7.41 -1.03 -15.77
CA ALA A 46 7.77 -1.04 -17.20
C ALA A 46 9.09 -0.30 -17.46
N SER A 47 9.33 0.83 -16.78
CA SER A 47 10.56 1.63 -16.93
C SER A 47 11.80 0.84 -16.52
N GLY A 48 11.68 -0.01 -15.50
CA GLY A 48 12.74 -0.94 -15.07
C GLY A 48 13.13 -1.99 -16.12
N ARG A 49 12.37 -2.14 -17.22
CA ARG A 49 12.66 -3.08 -18.32
C ARG A 49 13.45 -2.45 -19.48
N GLY A 50 14.00 -1.25 -19.28
CA GLY A 50 14.94 -0.64 -20.23
C GLY A 50 14.30 -0.04 -21.49
N ARG A 51 13.05 0.42 -21.40
CA ARG A 51 12.34 1.12 -22.48
C ARG A 51 11.94 2.52 -22.05
N GLU A 52 11.77 3.40 -23.03
CA GLU A 52 11.13 4.69 -22.80
C GLU A 52 9.65 4.44 -22.45
N VAL A 53 9.23 4.95 -21.29
CA VAL A 53 7.86 4.82 -20.81
C VAL A 53 7.25 6.20 -20.69
N ARG A 54 6.10 6.39 -21.33
CA ARG A 54 5.23 7.55 -21.13
C ARG A 54 3.95 7.10 -20.45
N THR A 55 3.40 7.96 -19.61
CA THR A 55 2.03 7.79 -19.11
C THR A 55 1.12 8.79 -19.82
N GLY A 56 -0.08 8.36 -20.23
CA GLY A 56 -1.02 9.25 -20.91
C GLY A 56 -2.10 8.49 -21.67
N ASP A 57 -2.84 9.22 -22.50
CA ASP A 57 -3.92 8.66 -23.29
C ASP A 57 -3.44 8.23 -24.69
N LEU A 58 -4.21 7.32 -25.30
CA LEU A 58 -4.05 6.89 -26.69
C LEU A 58 -5.38 7.01 -27.43
N ASP A 59 -5.28 7.21 -28.74
CA ASP A 59 -6.42 7.19 -29.63
C ASP A 59 -6.84 5.73 -29.88
N MET A 60 -7.87 5.28 -29.15
CA MET A 60 -8.41 3.93 -29.31
C MET A 60 -9.12 3.82 -30.66
N ALA A 61 -8.72 2.84 -31.47
CA ALA A 61 -9.36 2.59 -32.76
C ALA A 61 -10.79 2.06 -32.55
N SER A 62 -11.70 2.40 -33.46
CA SER A 62 -12.97 1.69 -33.54
C SER A 62 -12.75 0.27 -34.08
N GLU A 63 -13.67 -0.65 -33.83
CA GLU A 63 -13.54 -2.07 -34.26
C GLU A 63 -13.29 -2.25 -35.77
N ALA A 64 -13.63 -1.24 -36.59
CA ALA A 64 -13.43 -1.25 -38.04
C ALA A 64 -12.05 -0.73 -38.49
N GLN A 65 -11.24 -0.16 -37.61
CA GLN A 65 -9.96 0.47 -37.97
C GLN A 65 -8.77 -0.33 -37.44
N THR A 66 -7.80 -0.58 -38.31
CA THR A 66 -6.50 -1.13 -37.92
C THR A 66 -5.65 -0.01 -37.32
N GLY A 67 -5.40 -0.07 -36.01
CA GLY A 67 -4.50 0.84 -35.32
C GLY A 67 -3.02 0.48 -35.57
N SER A 68 -2.12 1.46 -35.48
CA SER A 68 -0.66 1.25 -35.55
C SER A 68 -0.06 0.73 -34.24
N ALA A 69 -0.86 0.72 -33.16
CA ALA A 69 -0.50 0.24 -31.84
C ALA A 69 -1.52 -0.78 -31.32
N THR A 70 -1.08 -1.58 -30.36
CA THR A 70 -1.93 -2.51 -29.61
C THR A 70 -1.82 -2.21 -28.13
N VAL A 71 -2.95 -2.17 -27.44
CA VAL A 71 -3.05 -2.04 -25.99
C VAL A 71 -3.38 -3.39 -25.38
N CYS A 72 -2.51 -3.86 -24.48
CA CYS A 72 -2.77 -4.99 -23.60
C CYS A 72 -3.41 -4.47 -22.32
N ALA A 73 -4.65 -4.84 -22.03
CA ALA A 73 -5.39 -4.32 -20.89
C ALA A 73 -6.05 -5.41 -20.06
N ALA A 74 -6.02 -5.24 -18.73
CA ALA A 74 -6.72 -6.08 -17.78
C ALA A 74 -7.70 -5.24 -16.95
N SER A 75 -8.95 -5.66 -16.84
CA SER A 75 -10.01 -4.93 -16.14
C SER A 75 -10.82 -5.82 -15.20
N TYR A 76 -11.37 -5.25 -14.13
CA TYR A 76 -12.30 -5.91 -13.20
C TYR A 76 -13.43 -4.97 -12.73
N ILE A 77 -14.49 -5.51 -12.11
CA ILE A 77 -15.49 -4.69 -11.38
C ILE A 77 -15.10 -4.68 -9.91
N ASP A 78 -14.92 -3.50 -9.34
CA ASP A 78 -14.77 -3.35 -7.89
C ASP A 78 -16.10 -3.70 -7.20
N PRO A 79 -16.15 -4.74 -6.37
CA PRO A 79 -17.38 -5.17 -5.70
C PRO A 79 -17.95 -4.14 -4.71
N ARG A 80 -17.15 -3.15 -4.25
CA ARG A 80 -17.62 -2.10 -3.33
C ARG A 80 -18.36 -0.99 -4.06
N THR A 81 -17.86 -0.60 -5.23
CA THR A 81 -18.38 0.57 -5.97
C THR A 81 -19.24 0.17 -7.16
N GLY A 82 -19.12 -1.06 -7.65
CA GLY A 82 -19.74 -1.53 -8.89
C GLY A 82 -19.09 -0.95 -10.16
N LEU A 83 -18.03 -0.15 -10.03
CA LEU A 83 -17.35 0.51 -11.14
C LEU A 83 -16.18 -0.32 -11.65
N PRO A 84 -15.82 -0.21 -12.95
CA PRO A 84 -14.67 -0.87 -13.48
C PRO A 84 -13.36 -0.19 -13.03
N ALA A 85 -12.30 -0.98 -12.91
CA ALA A 85 -10.92 -0.52 -12.76
C ALA A 85 -9.97 -1.49 -13.47
N GLY A 86 -8.76 -1.05 -13.81
CA GLY A 86 -7.83 -1.90 -14.55
C GLY A 86 -6.43 -1.35 -14.70
N VAL A 87 -5.67 -2.00 -15.57
CA VAL A 87 -4.36 -1.54 -16.07
C VAL A 87 -4.33 -1.71 -17.59
N ALA A 88 -3.66 -0.79 -18.28
CA ALA A 88 -3.53 -0.85 -19.72
C ALA A 88 -2.17 -0.32 -20.16
N ILE A 89 -1.55 -1.04 -21.10
CA ILE A 89 -0.23 -0.72 -21.64
C ILE A 89 -0.28 -0.85 -23.16
N GLY A 90 0.04 0.22 -23.87
CA GLY A 90 0.14 0.30 -25.31
C GLY A 90 1.58 0.20 -25.81
N ALA A 91 1.77 -0.54 -26.89
CA ALA A 91 3.00 -0.60 -27.66
C ALA A 91 2.68 -0.62 -29.16
N ARG A 92 3.63 -0.24 -30.02
CA ARG A 92 3.46 -0.36 -31.47
C ARG A 92 3.27 -1.82 -31.89
N ALA A 93 2.37 -2.05 -32.83
CA ALA A 93 2.04 -3.41 -33.28
C ALA A 93 3.19 -4.10 -34.02
N ASP A 94 4.09 -3.33 -34.64
CA ASP A 94 5.27 -3.80 -35.36
C ASP A 94 6.54 -3.87 -34.50
N ASP A 95 6.49 -3.47 -33.22
CA ASP A 95 7.60 -3.58 -32.27
C ASP A 95 7.39 -4.79 -31.35
N ALA A 96 7.86 -5.96 -31.79
CA ALA A 96 7.70 -7.22 -31.06
C ALA A 96 8.32 -7.18 -29.64
N GLY A 97 9.42 -6.42 -29.46
CA GLY A 97 10.09 -6.30 -28.16
C GLY A 97 9.26 -5.47 -27.17
N ALA A 98 8.74 -4.33 -27.61
CA ALA A 98 7.85 -3.50 -26.79
C ALA A 98 6.53 -4.23 -26.47
N MET A 99 5.97 -4.96 -27.44
CA MET A 99 4.77 -5.78 -27.24
C MET A 99 4.97 -6.91 -26.23
N ALA A 100 6.13 -7.58 -26.24
CA ALA A 100 6.46 -8.61 -25.26
C ALA A 100 6.52 -8.03 -23.84
N ILE A 101 7.12 -6.85 -23.66
CA ILE A 101 7.18 -6.16 -22.37
C ILE A 101 5.78 -5.72 -21.92
N ALA A 102 4.99 -5.11 -22.81
CA ALA A 102 3.63 -4.67 -22.50
C ALA A 102 2.75 -5.85 -22.03
N ARG A 103 2.87 -7.00 -22.70
CA ARG A 103 2.20 -8.24 -22.30
C ARG A 103 2.63 -8.72 -20.92
N ASP A 104 3.93 -8.91 -20.73
CA ASP A 104 4.50 -9.45 -19.50
C ASP A 104 4.17 -8.58 -18.28
N VAL A 105 4.28 -7.25 -18.42
CA VAL A 105 3.94 -6.31 -17.36
C VAL A 105 2.44 -6.36 -17.06
N THR A 106 1.56 -6.36 -18.06
CA THR A 106 0.10 -6.48 -17.84
C THR A 106 -0.27 -7.81 -17.17
N GLU A 107 0.30 -8.94 -17.63
CA GLU A 107 0.05 -10.26 -17.04
C GLU A 107 0.54 -10.32 -15.58
N SER A 108 1.72 -9.77 -15.29
CA SER A 108 2.29 -9.69 -13.94
C SER A 108 1.39 -8.91 -12.97
N TRP A 109 0.90 -7.74 -13.38
CA TRP A 109 -0.01 -6.94 -12.55
C TRP A 109 -1.39 -7.59 -12.42
N MET A 110 -1.92 -8.20 -13.47
CA MET A 110 -3.17 -8.95 -13.44
C MET A 110 -3.12 -10.13 -12.45
N ALA A 111 -1.98 -10.83 -12.37
CA ALA A 111 -1.78 -11.94 -11.45
C ALA A 111 -1.91 -11.51 -9.97
N VAL A 112 -1.54 -10.27 -9.68
CA VAL A 112 -1.62 -9.70 -8.33
C VAL A 112 -2.84 -8.81 -8.11
N MET A 113 -3.77 -8.72 -9.07
CA MET A 113 -5.02 -8.01 -8.80
C MET A 113 -5.83 -8.77 -7.74
N ARG A 114 -6.23 -8.14 -6.64
CA ARG A 114 -7.07 -8.74 -5.57
C ARG A 114 -7.36 -7.71 -4.49
N SER A 115 -8.41 -7.97 -3.72
CA SER A 115 -8.65 -7.23 -2.47
C SER A 115 -7.50 -7.43 -1.48
N ARG A 116 -7.12 -6.35 -0.80
CA ARG A 116 -6.06 -6.32 0.22
C ARG A 116 -6.43 -5.38 1.36
N ARG A 117 -5.72 -5.54 2.48
CA ARG A 117 -5.74 -4.58 3.58
C ARG A 117 -4.42 -3.82 3.60
N LEU A 118 -4.52 -2.50 3.74
CA LEU A 118 -3.38 -1.61 3.89
C LEU A 118 -3.37 -1.05 5.32
N LEU A 119 -2.36 -1.44 6.08
CA LEU A 119 -2.11 -0.93 7.42
C LEU A 119 -1.21 0.29 7.31
N LEU A 120 -1.73 1.47 7.62
CA LEU A 120 -1.00 2.73 7.48
C LEU A 120 -0.51 3.21 8.84
N CYS A 121 0.80 3.27 9.03
CA CYS A 121 1.40 3.81 10.25
C CYS A 121 2.17 5.08 9.93
N ASN A 122 1.89 6.15 10.67
CA ASN A 122 2.73 7.34 10.64
C ASN A 122 3.95 7.11 11.55
N GLY A 123 5.07 7.82 11.34
CA GLY A 123 6.28 7.69 12.17
C GLY A 123 6.10 7.95 13.68
N ARG A 124 4.87 8.21 14.15
CA ARG A 124 4.49 8.31 15.56
C ARG A 124 4.05 6.99 16.18
N CYS A 125 3.75 5.94 15.40
CA CYS A 125 3.72 4.61 16.01
C CYS A 125 5.18 4.26 16.33
N GLY A 126 5.53 4.22 17.61
CA GLY A 126 6.88 3.87 18.03
C GLY A 126 7.36 2.53 17.45
N SER A 127 8.66 2.24 17.60
CA SER A 127 9.27 0.97 17.21
C SER A 127 8.40 -0.22 17.66
N GLY A 128 7.96 -1.05 16.70
CA GLY A 128 7.16 -2.26 16.99
C GLY A 128 5.64 -2.04 17.08
N CYS A 129 5.00 -1.30 16.15
CA CYS A 129 3.53 -1.39 15.97
C CYS A 129 3.21 -2.86 15.59
N PRO A 130 2.61 -3.68 16.49
CA PRO A 130 2.47 -5.13 16.25
C PRO A 130 1.61 -5.45 15.02
N ARG A 131 0.79 -4.48 14.60
CA ARG A 131 -0.04 -4.57 13.39
C ARG A 131 0.84 -4.51 12.13
N ILE A 132 1.77 -3.56 12.06
CA ILE A 132 2.73 -3.49 10.95
C ILE A 132 3.63 -4.73 10.95
N ASP A 133 4.06 -5.18 12.12
CA ASP A 133 4.90 -6.39 12.25
C ASP A 133 4.17 -7.65 11.77
N SER A 134 2.82 -7.65 11.83
CA SER A 134 2.00 -8.74 11.33
C SER A 134 1.79 -8.74 9.80
N SER A 135 2.08 -7.64 9.10
CA SER A 135 1.91 -7.51 7.65
C SER A 135 2.77 -8.49 6.84
N ASP A 136 2.23 -8.98 5.72
CA ASP A 136 2.95 -9.93 4.85
C ASP A 136 4.10 -9.28 4.07
N VAL A 137 4.02 -7.97 3.85
CA VAL A 137 5.01 -7.11 3.20
C VAL A 137 4.90 -5.70 3.80
N VAL A 138 6.01 -4.97 3.91
CA VAL A 138 6.05 -3.61 4.45
C VAL A 138 6.68 -2.65 3.44
N PHE A 139 6.00 -1.54 3.19
CA PHE A 139 6.51 -0.41 2.41
C PHE A 139 6.96 0.71 3.34
N VAL A 140 8.19 1.16 3.18
CA VAL A 140 8.69 2.40 3.79
C VAL A 140 8.53 3.49 2.74
N VAL A 141 7.64 4.45 3.01
CA VAL A 141 7.20 5.44 2.02
C VAL A 141 7.88 6.78 2.28
N GLY A 142 8.58 7.29 1.26
CA GLY A 142 9.36 8.53 1.30
C GLY A 142 10.87 8.31 1.33
N ASP A 143 11.63 9.40 1.50
CA ASP A 143 13.09 9.42 1.34
C ASP A 143 13.87 9.13 2.63
N ALA A 144 13.17 8.82 3.73
CA ALA A 144 13.83 8.56 5.01
C ALA A 144 14.53 7.19 4.97
N PRO A 145 15.80 7.09 5.44
CA PRO A 145 16.44 5.80 5.62
C PRO A 145 15.58 4.97 6.58
N ALA A 146 15.34 3.69 6.27
CA ALA A 146 14.35 2.92 7.01
C ALA A 146 14.67 2.74 8.50
N GLU A 147 15.93 2.90 8.88
CA GLU A 147 16.37 2.92 10.28
C GLU A 147 15.74 4.07 11.07
N GLU A 148 15.48 5.21 10.42
CA GLU A 148 14.83 6.39 11.02
C GLU A 148 13.30 6.31 10.94
N ALA A 149 12.77 5.82 9.82
CA ALA A 149 11.31 5.75 9.61
C ALA A 149 10.63 4.63 10.41
N CYS A 150 11.37 3.55 10.70
CA CYS A 150 10.84 2.35 11.33
C CYS A 150 11.80 1.87 12.42
N GLY A 151 11.52 2.18 13.69
CA GLY A 151 12.17 1.44 14.75
C GLY A 151 11.90 -0.08 14.64
N SER A 152 12.86 -0.92 15.05
CA SER A 152 12.91 -2.41 15.09
C SER A 152 12.42 -3.25 13.90
N ALA A 153 11.30 -2.94 13.25
CA ALA A 153 10.66 -3.73 12.20
C ALA A 153 11.45 -3.79 10.89
N VAL A 154 12.35 -2.82 10.67
CA VAL A 154 13.24 -2.77 9.48
C VAL A 154 14.70 -3.07 9.83
N ARG A 155 14.94 -3.53 11.05
CA ARG A 155 16.30 -3.96 11.40
C ARG A 155 16.65 -5.20 10.58
N PRO A 156 17.89 -5.31 10.04
CA PRO A 156 18.33 -6.46 9.27
C PRO A 156 18.16 -7.79 10.01
N GLU A 157 18.26 -7.76 11.34
CA GLU A 157 18.04 -8.93 12.21
C GLU A 157 16.57 -9.37 12.35
N HIS A 158 15.61 -8.55 11.90
CA HIS A 158 14.21 -8.93 11.95
C HIS A 158 13.93 -10.02 10.90
N PRO A 159 13.23 -11.12 11.25
CA PRO A 159 12.95 -12.22 10.30
C PRO A 159 12.22 -11.80 9.03
N ARG A 160 11.63 -10.60 9.00
CA ARG A 160 10.91 -10.02 7.86
C ARG A 160 11.64 -8.88 7.17
N ALA A 161 12.91 -8.60 7.47
CA ALA A 161 13.68 -7.56 6.78
C ALA A 161 13.68 -7.74 5.25
N ALA A 162 13.67 -9.00 4.77
CA ALA A 162 13.57 -9.33 3.35
C ALA A 162 12.21 -9.01 2.68
N ALA A 163 11.18 -8.71 3.47
CA ALA A 163 9.86 -8.32 3.00
C ALA A 163 9.58 -6.81 3.18
N THR A 164 10.63 -6.02 3.42
CA THR A 164 10.56 -4.57 3.52
C THR A 164 11.11 -3.93 2.25
N HIS A 165 10.33 -3.02 1.66
CA HIS A 165 10.70 -2.33 0.43
C HIS A 165 10.50 -0.82 0.55
N PHE A 166 11.37 -0.04 -0.08
CA PHE A 166 11.25 1.41 -0.13
C PHE A 166 10.38 1.83 -1.31
N VAL A 167 9.50 2.79 -1.08
CA VAL A 167 8.62 3.38 -2.09
C VAL A 167 8.77 4.89 -2.06
N ASP A 168 9.47 5.42 -3.05
CA ASP A 168 9.71 6.85 -3.26
C ASP A 168 8.75 7.41 -4.33
N GLU A 169 9.04 8.62 -4.80
CA GLU A 169 8.27 9.31 -5.85
C GLU A 169 8.21 8.55 -7.18
N ARG A 170 9.15 7.63 -7.43
CA ARG A 170 9.18 6.81 -8.65
C ARG A 170 8.17 5.68 -8.59
N MET A 171 7.54 5.42 -7.43
CA MET A 171 6.51 4.40 -7.27
C MET A 171 6.99 2.99 -7.67
N ALA A 172 8.28 2.70 -7.46
CA ALA A 172 8.91 1.44 -7.82
C ALA A 172 8.46 0.29 -6.90
N VAL A 173 7.29 -0.28 -7.20
CA VAL A 173 6.76 -1.48 -6.55
C VAL A 173 6.75 -2.62 -7.56
N ALA A 174 7.37 -3.73 -7.21
CA ALA A 174 7.36 -4.92 -8.05
C ALA A 174 6.13 -5.80 -7.76
N PRO A 175 5.47 -6.37 -8.78
CA PRO A 175 4.31 -7.26 -8.58
C PRO A 175 4.60 -8.43 -7.65
N GLU A 176 5.80 -9.02 -7.72
CA GLU A 176 6.23 -10.15 -6.89
C GLU A 176 6.21 -9.82 -5.39
N TRP A 177 6.39 -8.55 -5.00
CA TRP A 177 6.28 -8.12 -3.61
C TRP A 177 4.83 -8.21 -3.09
N LEU A 178 3.85 -8.18 -3.99
CA LEU A 178 2.41 -8.24 -3.69
C LEU A 178 1.79 -9.61 -3.99
N ALA A 179 2.51 -10.51 -4.65
CA ALA A 179 2.02 -11.83 -5.04
C ALA A 179 1.72 -12.69 -3.79
N GLY A 180 0.50 -13.22 -3.70
CA GLY A 180 0.05 -14.01 -2.54
C GLY A 180 -0.22 -13.22 -1.25
N ARG A 181 0.28 -12.00 -1.13
CA ARG A 181 0.16 -11.13 0.06
C ARG A 181 -1.25 -10.54 0.22
N ARG A 182 -1.77 -10.54 1.45
CA ARG A 182 -3.09 -10.05 1.86
C ARG A 182 -2.98 -8.73 2.62
N ASP A 183 -2.03 -8.68 3.54
CA ASP A 183 -1.82 -7.55 4.43
C ASP A 183 -0.55 -6.82 4.02
N VAL A 184 -0.70 -5.55 3.63
CA VAL A 184 0.40 -4.65 3.27
C VAL A 184 0.54 -3.63 4.39
N GLY A 185 1.73 -3.55 5.00
CA GLY A 185 2.08 -2.46 5.89
C GLY A 185 2.64 -1.30 5.09
N ALA A 186 2.30 -0.06 5.45
CA ALA A 186 2.96 1.14 4.94
C ALA A 186 3.36 2.00 6.13
N VAL A 187 4.66 2.25 6.27
CA VAL A 187 5.23 3.16 7.25
C VAL A 187 5.63 4.44 6.55
N LEU A 188 5.08 5.55 7.04
CA LEU A 188 5.28 6.86 6.47
C LEU A 188 6.49 7.54 7.11
N GLY A 189 7.49 7.88 6.30
CA GLY A 189 8.62 8.69 6.73
C GLY A 189 8.17 10.08 7.22
N GLU A 190 8.98 10.71 8.07
CA GLU A 190 8.62 11.99 8.74
C GLU A 190 8.24 13.10 7.75
N ASN A 191 8.94 13.15 6.61
CA ASN A 191 8.76 14.19 5.58
C ASN A 191 8.01 13.67 4.34
N VAL A 192 7.26 12.56 4.45
CA VAL A 192 6.56 12.02 3.29
C VAL A 192 5.51 13.01 2.78
N ARG A 193 5.53 13.27 1.47
CA ARG A 193 4.51 14.13 0.85
C ARG A 193 3.17 13.42 0.86
N ALA A 194 2.12 14.09 1.31
CA ALA A 194 0.76 13.54 1.31
C ALA A 194 0.29 13.08 -0.07
N THR A 195 0.79 13.72 -1.14
CA THR A 195 0.55 13.31 -2.53
C THR A 195 1.07 11.90 -2.81
N LEU A 196 2.29 11.57 -2.38
CA LEU A 196 2.87 10.23 -2.56
C LEU A 196 2.02 9.14 -1.89
N VAL A 197 1.61 9.39 -0.64
CA VAL A 197 0.78 8.45 0.11
C VAL A 197 -0.57 8.22 -0.58
N ARG A 198 -1.23 9.30 -1.02
CA ARG A 198 -2.51 9.20 -1.77
C ARG A 198 -2.33 8.46 -3.09
N THR A 199 -1.25 8.74 -3.82
CA THR A 199 -0.94 8.03 -5.08
C THR A 199 -0.73 6.55 -4.83
N LEU A 200 0.01 6.16 -3.79
CA LEU A 200 0.20 4.75 -3.43
C LEU A 200 -1.12 4.08 -3.06
N ILE A 201 -1.93 4.69 -2.20
CA ILE A 201 -3.24 4.14 -1.81
C ILE A 201 -4.12 3.97 -3.05
N SER A 202 -4.22 5.01 -3.89
CA SER A 202 -5.04 4.98 -5.11
C SER A 202 -4.55 3.92 -6.09
N ALA A 203 -3.24 3.78 -6.26
CA ALA A 203 -2.66 2.79 -7.15
C ALA A 203 -2.88 1.35 -6.66
N LEU A 204 -2.72 1.10 -5.35
CA LEU A 204 -3.03 -0.20 -4.76
C LEU A 204 -4.52 -0.52 -4.87
N ASP A 205 -5.40 0.46 -4.67
CA ASP A 205 -6.85 0.31 -4.84
C ASP A 205 -7.25 -0.01 -6.30
N GLY A 206 -6.50 0.53 -7.27
CA GLY A 206 -6.63 0.20 -8.69
C GLY A 206 -6.22 -1.24 -9.06
N LEU A 207 -5.47 -1.93 -8.20
CA LEU A 207 -5.16 -3.36 -8.35
C LEU A 207 -6.20 -4.25 -7.65
N GLY A 208 -7.16 -3.67 -6.96
CA GLY A 208 -8.18 -4.38 -6.21
C GLY A 208 -8.54 -3.63 -4.94
N PRO A 209 -9.74 -3.85 -4.40
CA PRO A 209 -10.23 -3.13 -3.23
C PRO A 209 -9.22 -3.08 -2.08
N VAL A 210 -8.84 -1.89 -1.66
CA VAL A 210 -7.99 -1.69 -0.48
C VAL A 210 -8.82 -1.18 0.70
N VAL A 211 -8.74 -1.89 1.82
CA VAL A 211 -9.22 -1.38 3.11
C VAL A 211 -8.05 -0.72 3.83
N VAL A 212 -8.10 0.60 3.98
CA VAL A 212 -7.08 1.37 4.71
C VAL A 212 -7.43 1.37 6.19
N ASP A 213 -6.47 0.99 7.01
CA ASP A 213 -6.63 0.87 8.45
C ASP A 213 -5.47 1.57 9.16
N PRO A 214 -5.70 2.75 9.75
CA PRO A 214 -4.63 3.50 10.40
C PRO A 214 -4.15 2.78 11.67
N CYS A 215 -2.83 2.61 11.82
CA CYS A 215 -2.23 2.28 13.12
C CYS A 215 -2.36 3.53 13.99
N VAL A 216 -3.40 3.58 14.81
CA VAL A 216 -3.54 4.58 15.87
C VAL A 216 -2.57 4.18 17.00
N PRO A 217 -1.63 5.05 17.40
CA PRO A 217 -0.83 4.81 18.60
C PRO A 217 -1.79 4.54 19.76
N ARG A 218 -1.57 3.48 20.52
CA ARG A 218 -2.26 3.35 21.81
C ARG A 218 -1.70 4.45 22.69
N ASP A 219 -2.45 5.54 22.87
CA ASP A 219 -2.18 6.53 23.91
C ASP A 219 -2.26 5.81 25.26
N GLY A 220 -1.13 5.30 25.72
CA GLY A 220 -1.05 4.47 26.90
C GLY A 220 0.37 3.98 27.13
N GLY A 221 1.26 4.85 27.61
CA GLY A 221 2.64 4.44 27.84
C GLY A 221 3.61 5.37 28.58
N VAL A 222 3.28 6.63 28.87
CA VAL A 222 3.85 7.32 30.04
C VAL A 222 2.70 8.09 30.65
N GLY A 223 2.26 7.67 31.83
CA GLY A 223 1.45 8.54 32.67
C GLY A 223 2.26 9.78 33.01
N ILE A 224 2.16 10.82 32.17
CA ILE A 224 2.15 12.16 32.73
C ILE A 224 0.80 12.23 33.45
N GLN A 225 0.85 11.87 34.73
CA GLN A 225 -0.20 12.17 35.67
C GLN A 225 -0.51 13.66 35.48
N GLU A 226 -1.69 14.01 34.95
CA GLU A 226 -2.17 15.39 35.05
C GLU A 226 -1.93 15.83 36.49
N PRO A 227 -1.28 16.99 36.75
CA PRO A 227 -1.08 17.45 38.10
C PRO A 227 -2.45 17.53 38.78
N SER A 228 -2.67 16.58 39.67
CA SER A 228 -3.86 16.51 40.50
C SER A 228 -4.02 17.85 41.21
N SER A 229 -5.13 18.51 40.93
CA SER A 229 -5.66 19.67 41.65
C SER A 229 -4.64 20.74 42.04
N VAL A 230 -4.60 21.79 41.23
CA VAL A 230 -4.39 23.13 41.77
C VAL A 230 -5.50 23.40 42.78
N ASP A 231 -5.15 23.92 43.95
CA ASP A 231 -6.15 24.43 44.88
C ASP A 231 -6.91 25.62 44.24
N ALA A 232 -7.98 26.10 44.87
CA ALA A 232 -8.80 27.21 44.36
C ALA A 232 -8.01 28.54 44.16
N LYS A 233 -6.70 28.55 44.45
CA LYS A 233 -5.78 29.69 44.30
C LYS A 233 -4.66 29.45 43.28
N GLY A 234 -4.58 28.28 42.64
CA GLY A 234 -3.63 28.04 41.55
C GLY A 234 -2.19 27.69 41.98
N ASN A 235 -1.95 27.24 43.21
CA ASN A 235 -0.59 26.86 43.64
C ASN A 235 -0.31 25.35 43.54
N PRO A 236 0.88 24.94 43.03
CA PRO A 236 1.29 23.54 43.00
C PRO A 236 1.59 23.04 44.42
N ARG A 237 0.95 21.95 44.85
CA ARG A 237 1.20 21.34 46.18
C ARG A 237 2.56 20.62 46.18
N HIS A 238 3.49 21.07 47.02
CA HIS A 238 4.68 20.31 47.36
C HIS A 238 4.30 19.03 48.12
N ARG A 239 4.77 17.87 47.65
CA ARG A 239 4.61 16.60 48.37
C ARG A 239 5.56 16.54 49.56
N VAL A 240 5.00 16.25 50.74
CA VAL A 240 5.74 15.75 51.90
C VAL A 240 5.92 14.24 51.75
N PRO A 241 7.11 13.67 51.98
CA PRO A 241 7.31 12.22 51.94
C PRO A 241 6.61 11.56 53.14
N VAL A 242 5.63 10.70 52.87
CA VAL A 242 4.98 9.86 53.89
C VAL A 242 5.79 8.57 54.06
N SER A 243 6.49 8.48 55.20
CA SER A 243 7.08 7.24 55.70
C SER A 243 5.97 6.30 56.18
N GLY A 244 5.62 5.29 55.38
CA GLY A 244 4.64 4.26 55.73
C GLY A 244 5.27 3.04 56.39
N ARG A 245 5.18 2.96 57.73
CA ARG A 245 5.28 1.72 58.51
C ARG A 245 4.20 0.73 58.04
N GLN A 246 4.59 -0.47 57.60
CA GLN A 246 3.66 -1.58 57.43
C GLN A 246 3.50 -2.30 58.78
N SER A 247 2.28 -2.25 59.33
CA SER A 247 1.83 -3.10 60.42
C SER A 247 1.23 -4.38 59.85
N ALA A 248 1.64 -5.50 60.44
CA ALA A 248 1.14 -6.85 60.21
C ALA A 248 -0.36 -6.97 60.55
N VAL A 249 -1.11 -7.69 59.71
CA VAL A 249 -2.41 -8.26 60.08
C VAL A 249 -2.44 -9.73 59.66
N ALA A 250 -2.85 -10.55 60.62
CA ALA A 250 -2.81 -11.99 60.66
C ALA A 250 -3.72 -12.67 59.60
N ARG A 251 -3.23 -13.79 59.05
CA ARG A 251 -4.03 -14.79 58.33
C ARG A 251 -4.73 -15.70 59.34
N ALA A 252 -6.05 -15.72 59.33
CA ALA A 252 -6.85 -16.75 59.94
C ALA A 252 -7.13 -17.88 58.91
N SER A 253 -6.88 -19.10 59.34
CA SER A 253 -7.06 -20.36 58.63
C SER A 253 -8.54 -20.72 58.48
N SER A 254 -8.94 -21.25 57.32
CA SER A 254 -10.19 -22.01 57.14
C SER A 254 -9.89 -23.45 56.68
N PRO A 255 -10.69 -24.45 57.09
CA PRO A 255 -10.35 -25.87 56.97
C PRO A 255 -10.84 -26.52 55.67
N ARG A 256 -10.17 -27.62 55.30
CA ARG A 256 -10.57 -28.57 54.24
C ARG A 256 -11.87 -29.30 54.60
N PRO A 257 -12.73 -29.61 53.63
CA PRO A 257 -13.61 -30.75 53.71
C PRO A 257 -12.94 -32.00 53.11
N THR A 258 -13.05 -33.10 53.85
CA THR A 258 -12.85 -34.48 53.38
C THR A 258 -14.19 -35.07 52.95
N SER A 259 -14.09 -35.98 51.98
CA SER A 259 -15.11 -36.91 51.43
C SER A 259 -15.94 -36.38 50.28
#